data_AF-A0A1H8CIM0-F1
#
_entry.id   AF-A0A1H8CIM0-F1
#
_cell.length_a   1.000
_cell.length_b   1.000
_cell.length_c   1.000
_cell.angle_alpha   90.00
_cell.angle_beta   90.00
_cell.angle_gamma   90.00
#
_symmetry.space_group_name_H-M   'P 1'
#
loop_
_entity.id
_entity.type
_entity.pdbx_description
1 polymer ?
#
loop_
_entity_poly.entity_id
_entity_poly.type
_entity_poly.pdbx_seq_one_letter_code
_entity_poly.pdbx_strand_id
1 'polypeptide(L)'
;MTDFDTIWRTQDEIRTVVNAVLGALGFAALTEGTQECIWNLSYNDRRMAIELELAKYLEEEEVNMLINQFPVTADYDGVGSKGTKFVFYV
;
A
#
# COMPACT_ATOMS: atom_id res chain seq x y z
N MET A 1 16.61 17.77 4.01
CA MET A 1 16.33 17.70 2.57
C MET A 1 15.57 16.41 2.38
N THR A 2 14.32 16.44 1.92
CA THR A 2 13.52 15.23 1.75
C THR A 2 14.18 14.34 0.71
N ASP A 3 14.51 13.10 1.07
CA ASP A 3 15.19 12.16 0.16
C ASP A 3 14.17 11.50 -0.77
N PHE A 4 13.86 12.20 -1.86
CA PHE A 4 12.86 11.73 -2.83
C PHE A 4 13.26 10.43 -3.52
N ASP A 5 14.56 10.13 -3.62
CA ASP A 5 15.07 8.83 -4.09
C ASP A 5 14.64 7.67 -3.18
N THR A 6 14.82 7.81 -1.87
CA THR A 6 14.38 6.82 -0.89
C THR A 6 12.87 6.68 -0.91
N ILE A 7 12.13 7.79 -0.90
CA ILE A 7 10.64 7.76 -0.98
C ILE A 7 10.18 7.01 -2.23
N TRP A 8 10.76 7.33 -3.38
CA TRP A 8 10.37 6.70 -4.64
C TRP A 8 10.67 5.19 -4.63
N ARG A 9 11.83 4.77 -4.11
CA ARG A 9 12.15 3.34 -3.95
C ARG A 9 11.21 2.63 -2.99
N THR A 10 10.93 3.22 -1.83
CA THR A 10 10.00 2.62 -0.86
C THR A 10 8.59 2.50 -1.46
N GLN A 11 8.14 3.49 -2.24
CA GLN A 11 6.88 3.38 -2.96
C GLN A 11 6.87 2.22 -3.97
N ASP A 12 7.96 1.98 -4.69
CA ASP A 12 8.09 0.86 -5.63
C ASP A 12 8.07 -0.50 -4.92
N GLU A 13 8.76 -0.61 -3.78
CA GLU A 13 8.73 -1.79 -2.93
C GLU A 13 7.32 -2.06 -2.38
N ILE A 14 6.63 -1.02 -1.89
CA ILE A 14 5.22 -1.12 -1.44
C ILE A 14 4.33 -1.63 -2.57
N ARG A 15 4.46 -1.09 -3.79
CA ARG A 15 3.69 -1.57 -4.96
C ARG A 15 3.93 -3.04 -5.23
N THR A 16 5.18 -3.47 -5.18
CA THR A 16 5.57 -4.86 -5.41
C THR A 16 4.95 -5.79 -4.37
N VAL A 17 5.04 -5.45 -3.08
CA VAL A 17 4.46 -6.24 -1.98
C VAL A 17 2.93 -6.33 -2.10
N VAL A 18 2.25 -5.19 -2.31
CA VAL A 18 0.79 -5.15 -2.46
C VAL A 18 0.34 -6.04 -3.62
N ASN A 19 1.00 -5.93 -4.78
CA ASN A 19 0.67 -6.73 -5.96
C ASN A 19 0.94 -8.23 -5.74
N ALA A 20 2.02 -8.59 -5.05
CA ALA A 20 2.35 -9.98 -4.76
C ALA A 20 1.35 -10.61 -3.77
N VAL A 21 1.07 -9.93 -2.65
CA VAL A 21 0.17 -10.44 -1.60
C VAL A 21 -1.27 -10.50 -2.09
N LEU A 22 -1.79 -9.42 -2.66
CA LEU A 22 -3.17 -9.39 -3.14
C LEU A 22 -3.35 -10.23 -4.41
N GLY A 23 -2.30 -10.34 -5.24
CA GLY A 23 -2.27 -11.29 -6.35
C GLY A 23 -2.37 -12.74 -5.87
N ALA A 24 -1.62 -13.11 -4.82
CA ALA A 24 -1.66 -14.45 -4.23
C ALA A 24 -3.02 -14.78 -3.59
N LEU A 25 -3.73 -13.78 -3.05
CA LEU A 25 -5.09 -13.93 -2.52
C LEU A 25 -6.17 -14.06 -3.61
N GLY A 26 -5.78 -14.12 -4.89
CA GLY A 26 -6.72 -14.29 -6.00
C GLY A 26 -7.50 -13.01 -6.35
N PHE A 27 -7.09 -11.86 -5.81
CA PHE A 27 -7.65 -10.57 -6.23
C PHE A 27 -7.14 -10.11 -7.59
N ALA A 28 -6.11 -10.78 -8.12
CA ALA A 28 -5.70 -10.72 -9.52
C ALA A 28 -6.66 -11.51 -10.43
N ALA A 29 -7.95 -11.21 -10.36
CA ALA A 29 -8.93 -11.72 -11.30
C ALA A 29 -9.83 -10.57 -11.70
N LEU A 30 -9.52 -9.99 -12.85
CA LEU A 30 -10.43 -9.59 -13.93
C LEU A 30 -9.75 -8.49 -14.76
N THR A 31 -9.83 -8.66 -16.08
CA THR A 31 -9.41 -7.74 -17.14
C THR A 31 -7.91 -7.57 -17.39
N GLU A 32 -7.51 -7.97 -18.61
CA GLU A 32 -6.25 -7.66 -19.26
C GLU A 32 -5.88 -6.18 -19.07
N GLY A 33 -4.85 -5.90 -18.26
CA GLY A 33 -4.08 -4.66 -18.39
C GLY A 33 -3.99 -3.71 -17.20
N THR A 34 -4.78 -3.83 -16.12
CA THR A 34 -4.64 -2.92 -14.95
C THR A 34 -5.04 -3.59 -13.63
N GLN A 35 -4.09 -4.27 -12.99
CA GLN A 35 -4.22 -4.71 -11.60
C GLN A 35 -3.89 -3.53 -10.67
N GLU A 36 -4.79 -2.55 -10.59
CA GLU A 36 -4.62 -1.42 -9.68
C GLU A 36 -5.31 -1.74 -8.34
N CYS A 37 -4.71 -2.66 -7.57
CA CYS A 37 -5.12 -2.88 -6.17
C CYS A 37 -4.89 -1.63 -5.30
N ILE A 38 -4.04 -0.73 -5.78
CA ILE A 38 -3.69 0.54 -5.16
C ILE A 38 -4.57 1.62 -5.78
N TRP A 39 -5.32 2.33 -4.94
CA TRP A 39 -6.07 3.51 -5.33
C TRP A 39 -5.19 4.77 -5.29
N ASN A 40 -4.41 4.93 -4.21
CA ASN A 40 -3.52 6.07 -4.05
C ASN A 40 -2.25 5.64 -3.33
N LEU A 41 -1.10 6.15 -3.78
CA LEU A 41 0.17 5.99 -3.09
C LEU A 41 0.94 7.31 -3.22
N SER A 42 1.00 8.06 -2.13
CA SER A 42 1.53 9.42 -2.13
C SER A 42 2.34 9.69 -0.87
N TYR A 43 3.41 10.47 -1.00
CA TYR A 43 4.11 10.99 0.16
C TYR A 43 3.39 12.22 0.70
N ASN A 44 3.21 12.26 2.02
CA ASN A 44 2.60 13.38 2.73
C ASN A 44 3.70 14.15 3.47
N ASP A 45 4.14 15.27 2.91
CA ASP A 45 5.20 16.11 3.48
C ASP A 45 4.89 16.63 4.90
N ARG A 46 3.60 16.75 5.26
CA ARG A 46 3.21 17.21 6.61
C ARG A 46 3.35 16.13 7.67
N ARG A 47 3.00 14.87 7.31
CA ARG A 47 3.16 13.70 8.18
C ARG A 47 4.56 13.09 8.09
N MET A 48 5.35 13.50 7.10
CA MET A 48 6.63 12.89 6.75
C MET A 48 6.49 11.37 6.55
N ALA A 49 5.42 10.95 5.87
CA ALA A 49 5.04 9.55 5.74
C ALA A 49 4.50 9.27 4.34
N ILE A 50 4.68 8.04 3.88
CA ILE A 50 3.99 7.56 2.67
C ILE A 50 2.61 7.06 3.08
N GLU A 51 1.58 7.53 2.39
CA GLU A 51 0.20 7.11 2.58
C GLU A 51 -0.22 6.23 1.40
N LEU A 52 -0.71 5.04 1.72
CA LEU A 52 -1.28 4.10 0.77
C LEU A 52 -2.77 3.98 1.04
N GLU A 53 -3.56 4.00 -0.03
CA GLU A 53 -4.95 3.62 -0.02
C GLU A 53 -5.15 2.55 -1.08
N LEU A 54 -5.76 1.44 -0.68
CA LEU A 54 -6.14 0.38 -1.59
C LEU A 54 -7.48 0.69 -2.26
N ALA A 55 -7.68 0.17 -3.47
CA ALA A 55 -8.96 0.21 -4.17
C ALA A 55 -9.98 -0.81 -3.58
N LYS A 56 -9.62 -1.44 -2.46
CA LYS A 56 -10.39 -2.51 -1.81
C LYS A 56 -10.32 -2.41 -0.29
N TYR A 57 -11.40 -2.86 0.34
CA TYR A 57 -11.50 -3.12 1.76
C TYR A 57 -10.92 -4.50 2.06
N LEU A 58 -9.93 -4.52 2.94
CA LEU A 58 -9.33 -5.71 3.51
C LEU A 58 -9.94 -5.97 4.89
N GLU A 59 -10.20 -7.24 5.18
CA GLU A 59 -10.55 -7.70 6.52
C GLU A 59 -9.33 -7.67 7.44
N GLU A 60 -9.55 -7.73 8.76
CA GLU A 60 -8.49 -7.60 9.77
C GLU A 60 -7.34 -8.61 9.58
N GLU A 61 -7.67 -9.85 9.22
CA GLU A 61 -6.67 -10.89 8.93
C GLU A 61 -5.82 -10.54 7.70
N GLU A 62 -6.43 -10.00 6.65
CA GLU A 62 -5.75 -9.57 5.42
C GLU A 62 -4.89 -8.32 5.66
N VAL A 63 -5.37 -7.39 6.47
CA VAL A 63 -4.63 -6.20 6.92
C VAL A 63 -3.37 -6.64 7.67
N ASN A 64 -3.52 -7.52 8.65
CA ASN A 64 -2.39 -8.05 9.42
C ASN A 64 -1.42 -8.84 8.54
N MET A 65 -1.94 -9.66 7.62
CA MET A 65 -1.10 -10.39 6.67
C MET A 65 -0.27 -9.42 5.82
N LEU A 66 -0.90 -8.41 5.23
CA LEU A 66 -0.25 -7.43 4.34
C LEU A 66 0.76 -6.56 5.10
N ILE A 67 0.41 -6.04 6.29
CA ILE A 67 1.30 -5.22 7.13
C ILE A 67 2.62 -5.95 7.40
N ASN A 68 2.56 -7.24 7.70
CA ASN A 68 3.73 -8.04 8.04
C ASN A 68 4.64 -8.37 6.83
N GLN A 69 4.23 -8.05 5.60
CA GLN A 69 5.04 -8.27 4.40
C GLN A 69 5.82 -7.01 3.97
N PHE A 70 5.51 -5.85 4.52
CA PHE A 70 6.19 -4.63 4.12
C PHE A 70 7.63 -4.57 4.64
N PRO A 71 8.58 -4.06 3.83
CA PRO A 71 9.98 -3.91 4.24
C PRO A 71 10.20 -2.75 5.21
N VAL A 72 9.18 -1.88 5.36
CA VAL A 72 9.19 -0.69 6.21
C VAL A 72 8.05 -0.76 7.21
N THR A 73 8.24 -0.10 8.36
CA THR A 73 7.22 -0.02 9.40
C THR A 73 5.96 0.61 8.85
N ALA A 74 4.86 -0.14 8.90
CA ALA A 74 3.57 0.24 8.39
C ALA A 74 2.52 0.10 9.48
N ASP A 75 1.68 1.13 9.62
CA ASP A 75 0.51 1.08 10.50
C ASP A 75 -0.77 1.11 9.67
N TYR A 76 -1.80 0.45 10.19
CA TYR A 76 -3.15 0.55 9.65
C TYR A 76 -3.74 1.93 9.98
N ASP A 77 -4.00 2.74 8.95
CA ASP A 77 -4.51 4.13 9.07
C ASP A 77 -6.03 4.20 8.85
N GLY A 78 -6.72 3.06 8.99
CA GLY A 78 -8.19 2.97 8.88
C GLY A 78 -8.69 2.73 7.46
N VAL A 79 -9.86 3.30 7.16
CA VAL A 79 -10.55 3.16 5.88
C VAL A 79 -10.63 4.54 5.21
N GLY A 80 -10.22 4.59 3.94
CA GLY A 80 -10.25 5.76 3.09
C GLY A 80 -11.55 5.92 2.31
N SER A 81 -11.45 6.66 1.21
CA SER A 81 -12.58 6.91 0.30
C SER A 81 -12.93 5.67 -0.54
N LYS A 82 -11.97 4.80 -0.81
CA LYS A 82 -12.10 3.62 -1.67
C LYS A 82 -11.81 2.30 -0.96
N GLY A 83 -10.97 2.30 0.06
CA GLY A 83 -10.59 1.05 0.71
C GLY A 83 -9.67 1.25 1.90
N THR A 84 -8.97 0.18 2.26
CA THR A 84 -8.08 0.12 3.42
C THR A 84 -6.87 1.05 3.23
N LYS A 85 -6.52 1.78 4.29
CA LYS A 85 -5.38 2.71 4.31
C LYS A 85 -4.24 2.20 5.17
N PHE A 86 -3.03 2.52 4.74
CA PHE A 86 -1.79 2.28 5.47
C PHE A 86 -0.94 3.54 5.48
N VAL A 87 -0.16 3.71 6.54
CA VAL A 87 0.84 4.77 6.67
C VAL A 87 2.20 4.14 6.90
N PHE A 88 3.21 4.62 6.17
CA PHE A 88 4.59 4.15 6.25
C PHE A 88 5.52 5.27 6.66
N TYR A 89 6.35 5.01 7.67
CA TYR A 89 7.29 5.97 8.20
C TYR A 89 8.66 5.77 7.53
N VAL A 90 9.12 6.80 6.81
CA VAL A 90 10.37 6.84 6.02
C VAL A 90 11.26 8.00 6.44
#